data_AF-A0A6C0D7G7-F1
#
_entry.id   AF-A0A6C0D7G7-F1
#
_cell.length_a   1.000
_cell.length_b   1.000
_cell.length_c   1.000
_cell.angle_alpha   90.00
_cell.angle_beta   90.00
_cell.angle_gamma   90.00
#
_symmetry.space_group_name_H-M   'P 1'
#
loop_
_entity.id
_entity.type
_entity.pdbx_description
1 polymer ?
#
loop_
_entity_poly.entity_id
_entity_poly.type
_entity_poly.pdbx_seq_one_letter_code
_entity_poly.pdbx_strand_id
1 'polypeptide(L)'
;MLVLIVKKKYGSFQLNGNDFEGAKNANKCLPYDFVIPTSTGCSLSRRNEHPRLVGILQTTGAKYGFTSHGNPIYLCKPLDERYPPFYIGSKIKDILSNKLITFKFDSWPENSEFPKGTFMDLVGDCGDCEAEKKASFLKANGYKWNKVLPAIIEPSKENCLYLNGFTFNIDPEGCKDIDDCFTLLENGFAISIANVAKWVEVNPWMKYAEYMGTSLYENGVCVKPMFPPVLSENLMSLVKDKERHALSLIIQFDEKNEFTCEFKETLVKVDESYTYDNFPNNDILNNYVYKLTGLRTTDNHKIVELLMLFYNTIAGKTLKEKNMGLLRKQKGVNLHRASLFERFSDTYMYLCYESASYCLPNEDTTHTMLNIKSYAHASSPIRRYVDIINQMALKGKILEYSSIERFNNQQKAAKKYEQELLFIDLYYNKKAFLDGIILNEEKIFIPVLKKIIQCENILEPKSNVKLLYYTDKQKVGWKDKIIFQIKYASTNSLV
;
A
#
# COMPACT_ATOMS: atom_id res chain seq x y z
N MET A 1 11.16 8.08 -22.12
CA MET A 1 12.12 8.51 -21.07
C MET A 1 12.16 7.43 -20.01
N LEU A 2 13.35 7.07 -19.51
CA LEU A 2 13.48 6.05 -18.47
C LEU A 2 13.39 6.68 -17.09
N VAL A 3 12.89 5.93 -16.12
CA VAL A 3 12.74 6.38 -14.73
C VAL A 3 13.77 5.67 -13.86
N LEU A 4 14.54 6.41 -13.07
CA LEU A 4 15.52 5.83 -12.15
C LEU A 4 14.82 5.12 -11.00
N ILE A 5 15.01 3.80 -10.91
CA ILE A 5 14.50 2.97 -9.83
C ILE A 5 15.60 2.69 -8.83
N VAL A 6 15.30 2.84 -7.54
CA VAL A 6 16.19 2.44 -6.44
C VAL A 6 15.65 1.17 -5.81
N LYS A 7 16.42 0.08 -5.81
CA LYS A 7 15.93 -1.25 -5.44
C LYS A 7 15.74 -1.42 -3.94
N LYS A 8 16.73 -0.98 -3.14
CA LYS A 8 16.73 -1.16 -1.67
C LYS A 8 17.16 0.10 -0.93
N LYS A 9 18.35 0.60 -1.26
CA LYS A 9 18.94 1.82 -0.70
C LYS A 9 19.64 2.60 -1.80
N TYR A 10 19.81 3.89 -1.62
CA TYR A 10 20.51 4.73 -2.57
C TYR A 10 21.93 4.20 -2.79
N GLY A 11 22.24 3.84 -4.04
CA GLY A 11 23.45 3.11 -4.40
C GLY A 11 23.18 1.85 -5.22
N SER A 12 21.98 1.27 -5.13
CA SER A 12 21.55 0.12 -5.94
C SER A 12 20.36 0.50 -6.81
N PHE A 13 20.58 0.52 -8.12
CA PHE A 13 19.69 1.14 -9.09
C PHE A 13 19.27 0.17 -10.19
N GLN A 14 18.17 0.49 -10.86
CA GLN A 14 17.69 -0.22 -12.02
C GLN A 14 17.17 0.75 -13.09
N LEU A 15 17.51 0.49 -14.35
CA LEU A 15 17.02 1.19 -15.53
C LEU A 15 16.63 0.19 -16.61
N ASN A 16 15.35 0.21 -17.00
CA ASN A 16 14.79 -0.70 -18.01
C ASN A 16 15.08 -2.18 -17.72
N GLY A 17 15.00 -2.58 -16.44
CA GLY A 17 15.33 -3.95 -16.00
C GLY A 17 16.83 -4.25 -15.83
N ASN A 18 17.72 -3.35 -16.27
CA ASN A 18 19.16 -3.51 -16.08
C ASN A 18 19.61 -2.87 -14.77
N ASP A 19 20.32 -3.65 -13.96
CA ASP A 19 20.81 -3.20 -12.66
C ASP A 19 22.18 -2.53 -12.79
N PHE A 20 22.42 -1.50 -11.98
CA PHE A 20 23.74 -0.92 -11.79
C PHE A 20 23.92 -0.43 -10.35
N GLU A 21 25.17 -0.41 -9.89
CA GLU A 21 25.52 -0.13 -8.50
C GLU A 21 26.46 1.08 -8.40
N GLY A 22 26.51 1.68 -7.22
CA GLY A 22 27.37 2.83 -6.89
C GLY A 22 26.62 4.16 -6.96
N ALA A 23 26.53 4.87 -5.82
CA ALA A 23 25.82 6.15 -5.72
C ALA A 23 26.34 7.22 -6.70
N LYS A 24 27.64 7.19 -7.04
CA LYS A 24 28.25 8.08 -8.03
C LYS A 24 27.71 7.83 -9.45
N ASN A 25 27.37 6.59 -9.77
CA ASN A 25 26.87 6.20 -11.10
C ASN A 25 25.44 6.67 -11.35
N ALA A 26 24.67 6.97 -10.30
CA ALA A 26 23.39 7.66 -10.45
C ALA A 26 23.55 9.14 -10.81
N ASN A 27 24.77 9.70 -10.79
CA ASN A 27 25.07 11.06 -11.22
C ASN A 27 24.06 12.10 -10.67
N LYS A 28 23.87 12.08 -9.34
CA LYS A 28 22.96 13.00 -8.63
C LYS A 28 21.48 12.89 -9.03
N CYS A 29 21.10 11.76 -9.61
CA CYS A 29 19.72 11.40 -9.89
C CYS A 29 19.03 10.85 -8.66
N LEU A 30 17.86 11.38 -8.33
CA LEU A 30 17.05 10.93 -7.20
C LEU A 30 16.08 9.83 -7.64
N PRO A 31 15.48 9.09 -6.69
CA PRO A 31 14.45 8.11 -7.03
C PRO A 31 13.33 8.72 -7.87
N TYR A 32 12.94 8.02 -8.93
CA TYR A 32 11.87 8.37 -9.86
C TYR A 32 12.15 9.54 -10.81
N ASP A 33 13.40 9.96 -10.90
CA ASP A 33 13.84 10.90 -11.91
C ASP A 33 13.78 10.33 -13.32
N PHE A 34 13.51 11.21 -14.28
CA PHE A 34 13.67 10.85 -15.68
C PHE A 34 15.15 10.98 -16.05
N VAL A 35 15.73 9.90 -16.55
CA VAL A 35 17.17 9.80 -16.81
C VAL A 35 17.46 9.23 -18.19
N ILE A 36 18.68 9.49 -18.67
CA ILE A 36 19.26 8.90 -19.87
C ILE A 36 20.35 7.92 -19.41
N PRO A 37 20.36 6.65 -19.89
CA PRO A 37 21.43 5.72 -19.60
C PRO A 37 22.79 6.22 -20.11
N THR A 38 23.84 5.97 -19.34
CA THR A 38 25.24 6.19 -19.75
C THR A 38 25.99 4.87 -19.71
N SER A 39 27.27 4.86 -20.12
CA SER A 39 28.10 3.63 -20.11
C SER A 39 28.27 3.02 -18.71
N THR A 40 28.19 3.82 -17.65
CA THR A 40 28.43 3.37 -16.26
C THR A 40 27.23 3.56 -15.34
N GLY A 41 26.15 4.19 -15.79
CA GLY A 41 24.99 4.50 -14.97
C GLY A 41 23.96 5.35 -15.71
N CYS A 42 23.72 6.58 -15.24
CA CYS A 42 22.78 7.49 -15.90
C CYS A 42 23.12 8.98 -15.77
N SER A 43 22.42 9.81 -16.53
CA SER A 43 22.41 11.27 -16.41
C SER A 43 20.98 11.80 -16.28
N LEU A 44 20.84 12.94 -15.61
CA LEU A 44 19.54 13.57 -15.40
C LEU A 44 18.98 14.09 -16.73
N SER A 45 17.79 13.63 -17.12
CA SER A 45 17.02 14.22 -18.21
C SER A 45 16.07 15.28 -17.70
N ARG A 46 15.26 14.92 -16.69
CA ARG A 46 14.27 15.81 -16.07
C ARG A 46 14.06 15.41 -14.62
N ARG A 47 14.23 16.38 -13.71
CA ARG A 47 13.91 16.19 -12.29
C ARG A 47 12.41 16.00 -12.14
N ASN A 48 12.02 14.95 -11.44
CA ASN A 48 10.63 14.73 -11.07
C ASN A 48 10.28 15.53 -9.80
N GLU A 49 8.99 15.68 -9.52
CA GLU A 49 8.56 16.23 -8.24
C GLU A 49 8.83 15.20 -7.13
N HIS A 50 9.52 15.62 -6.08
CA HIS A 50 9.81 14.77 -4.92
C HIS A 50 8.86 15.11 -3.77
N PRO A 51 8.51 14.11 -2.94
CA PRO A 51 7.64 14.35 -1.80
C PRO A 51 8.36 15.21 -0.76
N ARG A 52 7.57 15.75 0.17
CA ARG A 52 8.11 16.13 1.47
C ARG A 52 8.73 14.88 2.11
N LEU A 53 10.02 14.94 2.40
CA LEU A 53 10.75 13.88 3.06
C LEU A 53 10.72 14.09 4.57
N VAL A 54 10.90 13.00 5.30
CA VAL A 54 11.15 12.99 6.73
C VAL A 54 12.50 12.34 6.99
N GLY A 55 13.26 12.88 7.93
CA GLY A 55 14.59 12.39 8.23
C GLY A 55 15.07 12.79 9.62
N ILE A 56 16.19 12.18 9.99
CA ILE A 56 16.90 12.46 11.23
C ILE A 56 17.94 13.54 10.94
N LEU A 57 17.70 14.75 11.45
CA LEU A 57 18.67 15.84 11.46
C LEU A 57 19.68 15.58 12.58
N GLN A 58 20.95 15.42 12.20
CA GLN A 58 22.03 15.06 13.12
C GLN A 58 22.58 16.29 13.87
N THR A 59 21.76 16.88 14.73
CA THR A 59 22.12 18.07 15.54
C THR A 59 23.19 17.80 16.59
N THR A 60 23.33 16.55 17.04
CA THR A 60 24.40 16.13 17.96
C THR A 60 25.74 15.91 17.26
N GLY A 61 25.76 15.95 15.92
CA GLY A 61 26.92 15.64 15.09
C GLY A 61 27.69 16.88 14.62
N ALA A 62 28.55 16.66 13.62
CA ALA A 62 29.32 17.73 13.00
C ALA A 62 28.44 18.73 12.24
N LYS A 63 28.89 19.99 12.22
CA LYS A 63 28.32 21.05 11.38
C LYS A 63 29.08 21.08 10.06
N TYR A 64 28.35 21.19 8.95
CA TYR A 64 28.88 21.17 7.58
C TYR A 64 28.89 22.58 6.97
N GLY A 65 29.27 23.57 7.79
CA GLY A 65 29.28 24.98 7.42
C GLY A 65 27.99 25.72 7.80
N PHE A 66 27.74 26.83 7.11
CA PHE A 66 26.63 27.74 7.37
C PHE A 66 25.91 28.10 6.07
N THR A 67 24.60 28.32 6.17
CA THR A 67 23.81 28.93 5.10
C THR A 67 24.19 30.40 4.93
N SER A 68 23.80 31.01 3.80
CA SER A 68 23.96 32.45 3.55
C SER A 68 23.32 33.33 4.63
N HIS A 69 22.32 32.80 5.34
CA HIS A 69 21.63 33.49 6.44
C HIS A 69 22.24 33.18 7.82
N GLY A 70 23.44 32.58 7.88
CA GLY A 70 24.16 32.29 9.12
C GLY A 70 23.65 31.08 9.92
N ASN A 71 22.68 30.32 9.38
CA ASN A 71 22.21 29.10 10.08
C ASN A 71 23.19 27.95 9.88
N PRO A 72 23.56 27.18 10.92
CA PRO A 72 24.42 26.01 10.79
C PRO A 72 23.77 24.94 9.90
N ILE A 73 24.59 24.26 9.12
CA ILE A 73 24.18 23.14 8.25
C ILE A 73 24.50 21.83 8.96
N TYR A 74 23.51 20.94 9.01
CA TYR A 74 23.65 19.59 9.55
C TYR A 74 23.39 18.56 8.46
N LEU A 75 23.94 17.35 8.65
CA LEU A 75 23.57 16.20 7.84
C LEU A 75 22.20 15.69 8.29
N CYS A 76 21.30 15.46 7.34
CA CYS A 76 20.00 14.85 7.55
C CYS A 76 19.92 13.54 6.80
N LYS A 77 19.63 12.45 7.52
CA LYS A 77 19.43 11.12 6.91
C LYS A 77 17.93 10.88 6.70
N PRO A 78 17.43 10.81 5.45
CA PRO A 78 16.04 10.48 5.21
C PRO A 78 15.68 9.12 5.82
N LEU A 79 14.45 8.99 6.33
CA LEU A 79 13.95 7.69 6.80
C LEU A 79 13.65 6.73 5.65
N ASP A 80 13.42 7.27 4.45
CA ASP A 80 13.37 6.52 3.20
C ASP A 80 14.78 6.39 2.63
N GLU A 81 15.42 5.26 2.90
CA GLU A 81 16.81 4.95 2.52
C GLU A 81 17.04 4.91 1.00
N ARG A 82 15.98 4.97 0.19
CA ARG A 82 16.10 5.15 -1.25
C ARG A 82 16.63 6.53 -1.60
N TYR A 83 16.54 7.51 -0.71
CA TYR A 83 17.12 8.83 -0.88
C TYR A 83 18.51 8.90 -0.20
N PRO A 84 19.46 9.64 -0.78
CA PRO A 84 20.75 9.89 -0.13
C PRO A 84 20.59 10.81 1.09
N PRO A 85 21.61 10.94 1.94
CA PRO A 85 21.67 12.01 2.94
C PRO A 85 21.54 13.41 2.31
N PHE A 86 21.12 14.41 3.10
CA PHE A 86 20.95 15.80 2.67
C PHE A 86 21.68 16.76 3.60
N TYR A 87 22.20 17.85 3.05
CA TYR A 87 22.63 19.01 3.83
C TYR A 87 21.46 19.95 4.09
N ILE A 88 21.17 20.23 5.37
CA ILE A 88 20.03 21.04 5.78
C ILE A 88 20.49 22.12 6.75
N GLY A 89 20.23 23.38 6.39
CA GLY A 89 20.39 24.52 7.30
C GLY A 89 19.28 24.54 8.33
N SER A 90 19.62 24.71 9.61
CA SER A 90 18.64 24.73 10.70
C SER A 90 18.98 25.75 11.78
N LYS A 91 17.94 26.36 12.37
CA LYS A 91 18.04 27.26 13.53
C LYS A 91 17.89 26.53 14.86
N ILE A 92 17.70 25.21 14.85
CA ILE A 92 17.55 24.41 16.06
C ILE A 92 18.83 24.57 16.91
N LYS A 93 18.65 25.07 18.13
CA LYS A 93 19.72 25.30 19.10
C LYS A 93 20.03 24.07 19.93
N ASP A 94 19.04 23.20 20.11
CA ASP A 94 19.22 21.97 20.87
C ASP A 94 20.05 20.96 20.09
N ILE A 95 21.25 20.70 20.63
CA ILE A 95 22.25 19.78 20.10
C ILE A 95 22.43 18.55 21.01
N LEU A 96 21.57 18.37 22.01
CA LEU A 96 21.65 17.25 22.96
C LEU A 96 21.00 15.98 22.41
N SER A 97 19.99 16.14 21.56
CA SER A 97 19.32 15.04 20.87
C SER A 97 19.12 15.33 19.39
N ASN A 98 19.22 14.29 18.57
CA ASN A 98 18.89 14.37 17.15
C ASN A 98 17.40 14.64 16.97
N LYS A 99 17.05 15.31 15.88
CA LYS A 99 15.68 15.77 15.63
C LYS A 99 15.07 15.06 14.43
N LEU A 100 13.82 14.64 14.56
CA LEU A 100 12.98 14.26 13.43
C LEU A 100 12.44 15.53 12.79
N ILE A 101 12.66 15.68 11.49
CA ILE A 101 12.23 16.87 10.75
C ILE A 101 11.59 16.46 9.44
N THR A 102 10.77 17.36 8.90
CA THR A 102 10.40 17.31 7.48
C THR A 102 11.21 18.32 6.69
N PHE A 103 11.52 17.95 5.45
CA PHE A 103 12.26 18.79 4.51
C PHE A 103 11.85 18.47 3.09
N LYS A 104 12.24 19.32 2.14
CA LYS A 104 12.09 19.06 0.71
C LYS A 104 13.43 19.20 0.00
N PHE A 105 13.60 18.48 -1.11
CA PHE A 105 14.72 18.71 -2.01
C PHE A 105 14.73 20.18 -2.46
N ASP A 106 15.91 20.78 -2.49
CA ASP A 106 16.13 22.14 -2.99
C ASP A 106 17.02 22.10 -4.25
N SER A 107 18.28 21.68 -4.09
CA SER A 107 19.25 21.66 -5.17
C SER A 107 20.33 20.60 -4.93
N TRP A 108 21.07 20.21 -5.96
CA TRP A 108 22.27 19.36 -5.79
C TRP A 108 23.47 20.00 -6.52
N PRO A 109 24.24 20.86 -5.84
CA PRO A 109 25.37 21.55 -6.45
C PRO A 109 26.45 20.60 -6.99
N GLU A 110 27.20 21.03 -8.00
CA GLU A 110 28.25 20.22 -8.66
C GLU A 110 29.36 19.77 -7.70
N ASN A 111 29.80 20.65 -6.81
CA ASN A 111 30.86 20.35 -5.84
C ASN A 111 30.34 19.83 -4.50
N SER A 112 29.05 19.45 -4.43
CA SER A 112 28.43 18.93 -3.21
C SER A 112 28.29 17.41 -3.28
N GLU A 113 28.78 16.73 -2.25
CA GLU A 113 28.61 15.28 -2.08
C GLU A 113 27.13 14.90 -1.95
N PHE A 114 26.38 15.66 -1.15
CA PHE A 114 24.96 15.43 -0.88
C PHE A 114 24.09 16.58 -1.42
N PRO A 115 22.81 16.32 -1.76
CA PRO A 115 21.86 17.37 -2.09
C PRO A 115 21.61 18.30 -0.90
N LYS A 116 21.24 19.54 -1.21
CA LYS A 116 20.70 20.50 -0.24
C LYS A 116 19.20 20.29 -0.08
N GLY A 117 18.73 20.39 1.16
CA GLY A 117 17.32 20.35 1.51
C GLY A 117 16.88 21.63 2.20
N THR A 118 15.63 22.04 1.95
CA THR A 118 14.97 23.10 2.70
C THR A 118 14.24 22.50 3.90
N PHE A 119 14.63 22.89 5.11
CA PHE A 119 13.90 22.58 6.34
C PHE A 119 12.45 23.07 6.23
N MET A 120 11.48 22.24 6.59
CA MET A 120 10.06 22.59 6.57
C MET A 120 9.52 22.71 8.00
N ASP A 121 9.41 21.58 8.71
CA ASP A 121 8.79 21.50 10.04
C ASP A 121 9.61 20.61 10.98
N LEU A 122 9.69 20.98 12.26
CA LEU A 122 10.15 20.08 13.32
C LEU A 122 9.04 19.06 13.61
N VAL A 123 9.35 17.77 13.52
CA VAL A 123 8.42 16.68 13.89
C VAL A 123 8.52 16.41 15.39
N GLY A 124 9.73 16.36 15.93
CA GLY A 124 10.01 16.19 17.35
C GLY A 124 11.40 15.62 17.59
N ASP A 125 11.64 15.10 18.79
CA ASP A 125 12.91 14.50 19.17
C ASP A 125 12.98 13.04 18.74
N CYS A 126 14.16 12.58 18.32
CA CYS A 126 14.35 11.16 18.06
C CYS A 126 14.11 10.34 19.34
N GLY A 127 13.27 9.32 19.26
CA GLY A 127 12.87 8.52 20.41
C GLY A 127 11.73 9.08 21.26
N ASP A 128 11.05 10.15 20.81
CA ASP A 128 9.72 10.51 21.31
C ASP A 128 8.62 9.72 20.59
N CYS A 129 7.59 9.25 21.32
CA CYS A 129 6.57 8.35 20.76
C CYS A 129 5.79 8.98 19.63
N GLU A 130 5.21 10.15 19.88
CA GLU A 130 4.33 10.82 18.95
C GLU A 130 5.12 11.36 17.75
N ALA A 131 6.35 11.81 17.97
CA ALA A 131 7.27 12.16 16.90
C ALA A 131 7.58 10.99 15.97
N GLU A 132 7.85 9.79 16.51
CA GLU A 132 8.15 8.59 15.72
C GLU A 132 6.93 8.09 14.94
N LYS A 133 5.73 8.10 15.54
CA LYS A 133 4.47 7.77 14.83
C LYS A 133 4.24 8.73 13.67
N LYS A 134 4.32 10.03 13.93
CA LYS A 134 4.15 11.08 12.91
C LYS A 134 5.22 10.98 11.82
N ALA A 135 6.46 10.64 12.18
CA ALA A 135 7.53 10.42 11.21
C ALA A 135 7.27 9.18 10.34
N SER A 136 6.80 8.07 10.92
CA SER A 136 6.42 6.87 10.16
C SER A 136 5.28 7.16 9.18
N PHE A 137 4.24 7.89 9.61
CA PHE A 137 3.14 8.34 8.75
C PHE A 137 3.63 9.17 7.55
N LEU A 138 4.50 10.15 7.79
CA LEU A 138 5.02 11.03 6.74
C LEU A 138 6.01 10.32 5.81
N LYS A 139 6.74 9.33 6.32
CA LYS A 139 7.62 8.45 5.52
C LYS A 139 6.80 7.56 4.59
N ALA A 140 5.70 7.01 5.08
CA ALA A 140 4.81 6.14 4.32
C ALA A 140 4.26 6.87 3.10
N ASN A 141 3.83 8.13 3.29
CA ASN A 141 3.50 9.02 2.20
C ASN A 141 3.71 10.49 2.63
N GLY A 142 4.57 11.23 1.92
CA GLY A 142 4.85 12.65 2.18
C GLY A 142 4.04 13.64 1.34
N TYR A 143 3.26 13.17 0.36
CA TYR A 143 2.45 14.01 -0.52
C TYR A 143 1.18 14.51 0.17
N LYS A 144 0.61 15.61 -0.34
CA LYS A 144 -0.61 16.22 0.17
C LYS A 144 -1.43 16.78 -0.99
N TRP A 145 -2.74 16.77 -0.81
CA TRP A 145 -3.64 17.56 -1.65
C TRP A 145 -3.48 19.05 -1.35
N ASN A 146 -3.84 19.89 -2.32
CA ASN A 146 -3.97 21.33 -2.07
C ASN A 146 -5.07 21.56 -1.04
N LYS A 147 -4.89 22.58 -0.18
CA LYS A 147 -5.88 22.94 0.84
C LYS A 147 -7.23 23.34 0.23
N VAL A 148 -7.19 24.00 -0.93
CA VAL A 148 -8.37 24.39 -1.69
C VAL A 148 -8.41 23.53 -2.94
N LEU A 149 -9.50 22.78 -3.10
CA LEU A 149 -9.76 22.05 -4.32
C LEU A 149 -10.21 23.04 -5.40
N PRO A 150 -9.78 22.86 -6.66
CA PRO A 150 -10.41 23.53 -7.79
C PRO A 150 -11.91 23.25 -7.83
N ALA A 151 -12.65 24.06 -8.60
CA ALA A 151 -14.07 23.80 -8.87
C ALA A 151 -14.24 22.35 -9.37
N ILE A 152 -15.16 21.63 -8.73
CA ILE A 152 -15.41 20.21 -9.03
C ILE A 152 -16.31 20.13 -10.26
N ILE A 153 -15.86 19.40 -11.27
CA ILE A 153 -16.64 19.09 -12.47
C ILE A 153 -17.30 17.73 -12.26
N GLU A 154 -18.63 17.69 -12.25
CA GLU A 154 -19.38 16.44 -12.19
C GLU A 154 -19.35 15.71 -13.54
N PRO A 155 -19.05 14.41 -13.58
CA PRO A 155 -19.06 13.66 -14.84
C PRO A 155 -20.46 13.53 -15.43
N SER A 156 -20.54 13.61 -16.77
CA SER A 156 -21.79 13.42 -17.50
C SER A 156 -22.41 12.04 -17.25
N LYS A 157 -23.73 12.02 -17.06
CA LYS A 157 -24.57 10.82 -16.93
C LYS A 157 -24.93 10.19 -18.28
N GLU A 158 -24.60 10.85 -19.39
CA GLU A 158 -24.85 10.34 -20.73
C GLU A 158 -24.15 8.99 -20.96
N ASN A 159 -24.78 8.13 -21.76
CA ASN A 159 -24.29 6.80 -22.15
C ASN A 159 -24.05 5.82 -20.98
N CYS A 160 -24.53 6.13 -19.78
CA CYS A 160 -24.52 5.20 -18.65
C CYS A 160 -25.80 4.36 -18.64
N LEU A 161 -25.66 3.06 -18.41
CA LEU A 161 -26.81 2.19 -18.19
C LEU A 161 -27.33 2.38 -16.77
N TYR A 162 -28.62 2.68 -16.61
CA TYR A 162 -29.27 2.67 -15.31
C TYR A 162 -29.51 1.22 -14.88
N LEU A 163 -28.94 0.81 -13.74
CA LEU A 163 -29.22 -0.51 -13.19
C LEU A 163 -30.54 -0.49 -12.41
N ASN A 164 -31.47 -1.35 -12.83
CA ASN A 164 -32.76 -1.55 -12.19
C ASN A 164 -32.74 -2.87 -11.41
N GLY A 165 -33.12 -2.82 -10.14
CA GLY A 165 -33.09 -3.96 -9.23
C GLY A 165 -32.76 -3.52 -7.81
N PHE A 166 -33.01 -4.39 -6.84
CA PHE A 166 -32.66 -4.09 -5.45
C PHE A 166 -31.13 -4.03 -5.29
N THR A 167 -30.64 -2.86 -4.90
CA THR A 167 -29.22 -2.54 -4.81
C THR A 167 -28.81 -2.27 -3.38
N PHE A 168 -27.73 -2.91 -2.90
CA PHE A 168 -27.25 -2.72 -1.53
C PHE A 168 -25.73 -2.84 -1.44
N ASN A 169 -25.15 -2.29 -0.37
CA ASN A 169 -23.74 -2.48 -0.01
C ASN A 169 -23.60 -3.16 1.36
N ILE A 170 -22.42 -3.75 1.62
CA ILE A 170 -22.08 -4.42 2.88
C ILE A 170 -20.67 -4.00 3.28
N ASP A 171 -20.57 -3.20 4.33
CA ASP A 171 -19.32 -2.55 4.73
C ASP A 171 -19.06 -2.69 6.25
N PRO A 172 -17.85 -2.39 6.74
CA PRO A 172 -17.62 -2.23 8.17
C PRO A 172 -18.51 -1.14 8.77
N GLU A 173 -18.85 -1.28 10.06
CA GLU A 173 -19.56 -0.25 10.82
C GLU A 173 -18.86 1.12 10.69
N GLY A 174 -19.62 2.16 10.34
CA GLY A 174 -19.11 3.52 10.17
C GLY A 174 -18.30 3.80 8.88
N CYS A 175 -18.20 2.85 7.95
CA CYS A 175 -17.59 3.07 6.63
C CYS A 175 -18.30 4.17 5.85
N LYS A 176 -17.54 5.01 5.14
CA LYS A 176 -18.08 6.11 4.32
C LYS A 176 -17.50 6.16 2.91
N ASP A 177 -16.31 5.60 2.70
CA ASP A 177 -15.64 5.45 1.42
C ASP A 177 -16.02 4.12 0.75
N ILE A 178 -17.31 3.98 0.44
CA ILE A 178 -17.91 2.74 -0.09
C ILE A 178 -17.55 2.59 -1.56
N ASP A 179 -16.70 1.61 -1.85
CA ASP A 179 -16.22 1.28 -3.19
C ASP A 179 -17.22 0.41 -3.96
N ASP A 180 -17.95 -0.48 -3.31
CA ASP A 180 -18.73 -1.53 -3.96
C ASP A 180 -20.20 -1.63 -3.52
N CYS A 181 -21.05 -2.07 -4.43
CA CYS A 181 -22.42 -2.46 -4.16
C CYS A 181 -22.87 -3.60 -5.08
N PHE A 182 -23.96 -4.26 -4.71
CA PHE A 182 -24.51 -5.41 -5.41
C PHE A 182 -25.94 -5.12 -5.83
N THR A 183 -26.30 -5.50 -7.06
CA THR A 183 -27.67 -5.36 -7.56
C THR A 183 -28.24 -6.71 -7.95
N LEU A 184 -29.40 -7.06 -7.39
CA LEU A 184 -30.20 -8.19 -7.82
C LEU A 184 -30.99 -7.78 -9.07
N LEU A 185 -30.56 -8.28 -10.23
CA LEU A 185 -31.22 -8.01 -11.51
C LEU A 185 -32.32 -9.06 -11.75
N GLU A 186 -33.30 -8.72 -12.59
CA GLU A 186 -34.39 -9.64 -12.96
C GLU A 186 -33.86 -10.99 -13.50
N ASN A 187 -32.85 -10.93 -14.38
CA ASN A 187 -32.24 -12.11 -15.02
C ASN A 187 -30.73 -12.21 -14.73
N GLY A 188 -30.29 -11.82 -13.53
CA GLY A 188 -28.86 -11.81 -13.25
C GLY A 188 -28.44 -11.21 -11.93
N PHE A 189 -27.19 -10.79 -11.91
CA PHE A 189 -26.54 -10.15 -10.77
C PHE A 189 -25.55 -9.11 -11.28
N ALA A 190 -25.38 -7.99 -10.57
CA ALA A 190 -24.32 -7.05 -10.89
C ALA A 190 -23.45 -6.78 -9.66
N ILE A 191 -22.14 -6.76 -9.89
CA ILE A 191 -21.16 -6.23 -8.94
C ILE A 191 -20.74 -4.86 -9.47
N SER A 192 -21.03 -3.82 -8.71
CA SER A 192 -20.81 -2.43 -9.12
C SER A 192 -19.71 -1.81 -8.28
N ILE A 193 -18.68 -1.25 -8.93
CA ILE A 193 -17.59 -0.55 -8.26
C ILE A 193 -17.66 0.94 -8.60
N ALA A 194 -17.49 1.82 -7.62
CA ALA A 194 -17.41 3.26 -7.79
C ALA A 194 -16.52 3.65 -8.97
N ASN A 195 -17.04 4.41 -9.94
CA ASN A 195 -16.31 4.78 -11.16
C ASN A 195 -15.44 6.01 -10.92
N VAL A 196 -14.42 5.87 -10.08
CA VAL A 196 -13.46 6.94 -9.76
C VAL A 196 -12.69 7.37 -11.02
N ALA A 197 -12.41 6.45 -11.95
CA ALA A 197 -11.84 6.78 -13.24
C ALA A 197 -12.62 7.92 -13.92
N LYS A 198 -13.94 7.79 -14.05
CA LYS A 198 -14.79 8.81 -14.67
C LYS A 198 -14.71 10.19 -14.01
N TRP A 199 -14.50 10.25 -12.68
CA TRP A 199 -14.27 11.50 -11.95
C TRP A 199 -12.90 12.12 -12.23
N VAL A 200 -11.83 11.31 -12.23
CA VAL A 200 -10.47 11.81 -12.47
C VAL A 200 -10.20 12.17 -13.94
N GLU A 201 -11.04 11.73 -14.88
CA GLU A 201 -10.96 12.12 -16.30
C GLU A 201 -11.35 13.58 -16.53
N VAL A 202 -12.36 14.06 -15.80
CA VAL A 202 -12.92 15.42 -15.99
C VAL A 202 -12.37 16.43 -14.98
N ASN A 203 -11.47 16.01 -14.09
CA ASN A 203 -10.88 16.84 -13.05
C ASN A 203 -9.34 16.70 -13.02
N PRO A 204 -8.58 17.69 -12.55
CA PRO A 204 -7.10 17.67 -12.51
C PRO A 204 -6.54 16.82 -11.36
N TRP A 205 -7.15 15.68 -11.07
CA TRP A 205 -6.90 14.87 -9.87
C TRP A 205 -5.95 13.70 -10.10
N MET A 206 -5.72 13.32 -11.37
CA MET A 206 -4.90 12.16 -11.74
C MET A 206 -3.51 12.18 -11.09
N LYS A 207 -2.81 13.31 -11.19
CA LYS A 207 -1.46 13.49 -10.62
C LYS A 207 -1.48 13.34 -9.09
N TYR A 208 -2.49 13.88 -8.41
CA TYR A 208 -2.64 13.74 -6.96
C TYR A 208 -2.91 12.29 -6.56
N ALA A 209 -3.83 11.62 -7.26
CA ALA A 209 -4.17 10.22 -7.03
C ALA A 209 -2.94 9.32 -7.24
N GLU A 210 -2.14 9.55 -8.28
CA GLU A 210 -0.89 8.82 -8.53
C GLU A 210 0.12 9.00 -7.39
N TYR A 211 0.27 10.23 -6.92
CA TYR A 211 1.26 10.59 -5.90
C TYR A 211 0.86 10.04 -4.52
N MET A 212 -0.44 10.06 -4.22
CA MET A 212 -1.01 9.42 -3.04
C MET A 212 -0.91 7.89 -3.14
N GLY A 213 -1.29 7.31 -4.28
CA GLY A 213 -1.10 5.90 -4.66
C GLY A 213 -1.97 4.89 -3.91
N THR A 214 -2.05 5.00 -2.59
CA THR A 214 -2.87 4.15 -1.71
C THR A 214 -3.22 4.90 -0.43
N SER A 215 -4.40 4.61 0.13
CA SER A 215 -4.77 5.09 1.48
C SER A 215 -3.91 4.42 2.56
N LEU A 216 -3.71 5.09 3.70
CA LEU A 216 -3.08 4.53 4.91
C LEU A 216 -4.13 4.32 6.00
N TYR A 217 -4.05 3.18 6.67
CA TYR A 217 -4.95 2.80 7.77
C TYR A 217 -4.18 2.59 9.07
N GLU A 218 -4.84 2.85 10.19
CA GLU A 218 -4.38 2.57 11.55
C GLU A 218 -5.54 1.92 12.29
N ASN A 219 -5.36 0.68 12.73
CA ASN A 219 -6.40 -0.10 13.41
C ASN A 219 -7.75 -0.14 12.65
N GLY A 220 -7.70 -0.24 11.32
CA GLY A 220 -8.89 -0.24 10.46
C GLY A 220 -9.43 1.15 10.10
N VAL A 221 -8.93 2.22 10.72
CA VAL A 221 -9.37 3.60 10.43
C VAL A 221 -8.48 4.23 9.36
N CYS A 222 -9.07 4.84 8.34
CA CYS A 222 -8.34 5.55 7.29
C CYS A 222 -7.74 6.86 7.84
N VAL A 223 -6.43 6.88 8.09
CA VAL A 223 -5.71 8.07 8.61
C VAL A 223 -5.14 8.95 7.50
N LYS A 224 -4.99 8.39 6.29
CA LYS A 224 -4.59 9.15 5.11
C LYS A 224 -5.32 8.64 3.87
N PRO A 225 -6.48 9.21 3.53
CA PRO A 225 -7.22 8.79 2.35
C PRO A 225 -6.50 9.23 1.07
N MET A 226 -6.60 8.42 0.01
CA MET A 226 -6.01 8.75 -1.30
C MET A 226 -6.63 10.01 -1.90
N PHE A 227 -7.92 10.24 -1.65
CA PHE A 227 -8.66 11.45 -2.02
C PHE A 227 -9.16 12.19 -0.77
N PRO A 228 -9.46 13.50 -0.85
CA PRO A 228 -10.08 14.22 0.26
C PRO A 228 -11.48 13.68 0.58
N PRO A 229 -11.93 13.75 1.85
CA PRO A 229 -13.23 13.21 2.29
C PRO A 229 -14.43 13.66 1.45
N VAL A 230 -14.48 14.93 1.03
CA VAL A 230 -15.57 15.43 0.17
C VAL A 230 -15.73 14.63 -1.14
N LEU A 231 -14.62 14.08 -1.65
CA LEU A 231 -14.62 13.22 -2.83
C LEU A 231 -14.84 11.75 -2.43
N SER A 232 -14.00 11.22 -1.52
CA SER A 232 -13.96 9.79 -1.19
C SER A 232 -15.15 9.29 -0.38
N GLU A 233 -15.71 10.12 0.49
CA GLU A 233 -16.78 9.74 1.43
C GLU A 233 -18.17 10.22 0.96
N ASN A 234 -18.25 10.90 -0.18
CA ASN A 234 -19.53 11.43 -0.68
C ASN A 234 -19.67 11.33 -2.21
N LEU A 235 -18.95 12.15 -2.98
CA LEU A 235 -19.20 12.26 -4.43
C LEU A 235 -18.91 10.97 -5.19
N MET A 236 -17.83 10.28 -4.84
CA MET A 236 -17.42 9.03 -5.47
C MET A 236 -17.95 7.79 -4.75
N SER A 237 -18.29 7.92 -3.46
CA SER A 237 -18.80 6.83 -2.62
C SER A 237 -20.21 6.41 -3.04
N LEU A 238 -20.46 5.10 -3.06
CA LEU A 238 -21.76 4.49 -3.34
C LEU A 238 -22.71 4.59 -2.13
N VAL A 239 -22.95 5.81 -1.65
CA VAL A 239 -23.81 6.08 -0.50
C VAL A 239 -25.30 5.85 -0.83
N LYS A 240 -26.05 5.38 0.18
CA LYS A 240 -27.49 5.14 0.11
C LYS A 240 -28.27 6.36 -0.41
N ASP A 241 -29.33 6.08 -1.17
CA ASP A 241 -30.29 7.05 -1.71
C ASP A 241 -29.75 8.09 -2.69
N LYS A 242 -28.50 7.95 -3.13
CA LYS A 242 -27.89 8.84 -4.12
C LYS A 242 -27.51 8.07 -5.37
N GLU A 243 -27.81 8.66 -6.51
CA GLU A 243 -27.34 8.14 -7.78
C GLU A 243 -25.84 8.40 -7.94
N ARG A 244 -25.11 7.36 -8.34
CA ARG A 244 -23.66 7.34 -8.43
C ARG A 244 -23.18 6.64 -9.69
N HIS A 245 -22.06 7.12 -10.23
CA HIS A 245 -21.38 6.48 -11.36
C HIS A 245 -20.66 5.23 -10.87
N ALA A 246 -20.92 4.10 -11.53
CA ALA A 246 -20.23 2.85 -11.28
C ALA A 246 -19.66 2.24 -12.59
N LEU A 247 -18.65 1.38 -12.43
CA LEU A 247 -18.23 0.43 -13.42
C LEU A 247 -18.70 -0.93 -12.93
N SER A 248 -19.75 -1.44 -13.56
CA SER A 248 -20.42 -2.66 -13.13
C SER A 248 -19.99 -3.84 -13.98
N LEU A 249 -19.74 -4.97 -13.32
CA LEU A 249 -19.71 -6.29 -13.96
C LEU A 249 -21.13 -6.85 -13.95
N ILE A 250 -21.78 -6.84 -15.11
CA ILE A 250 -23.11 -7.41 -15.31
C ILE A 250 -22.94 -8.89 -15.60
N ILE A 251 -23.63 -9.72 -14.81
CA ILE A 251 -23.59 -11.17 -14.89
C ILE A 251 -24.99 -11.67 -15.23
N GLN A 252 -25.13 -12.30 -16.40
CA GLN A 252 -26.39 -12.88 -16.86
C GLN A 252 -26.28 -14.39 -16.85
N PHE A 253 -27.33 -15.06 -16.35
CA PHE A 253 -27.41 -16.52 -16.33
C PHE A 253 -28.38 -17.00 -17.40
N ASP A 254 -28.02 -18.07 -18.10
CA ASP A 254 -28.94 -18.77 -18.99
C ASP A 254 -29.79 -19.81 -18.25
N GLU A 255 -30.69 -20.49 -18.98
CA GLU A 255 -31.55 -21.54 -18.42
C GLU A 255 -30.78 -22.75 -17.85
N LYS A 256 -29.53 -22.96 -18.28
CA LYS A 256 -28.64 -24.02 -17.81
C LYS A 256 -27.77 -23.59 -16.63
N ASN A 257 -27.92 -22.36 -16.16
CA ASN A 257 -27.07 -21.70 -15.17
C ASN A 257 -25.61 -21.46 -15.63
N GLU A 258 -25.35 -21.47 -16.93
CA GLU A 258 -24.12 -20.90 -17.47
C GLU A 258 -24.23 -19.37 -17.40
N PHE A 259 -23.10 -18.67 -17.22
CA PHE A 259 -23.10 -17.23 -17.08
C PHE A 259 -22.19 -16.53 -18.08
N THR A 260 -22.60 -15.34 -18.48
CA THR A 260 -21.77 -14.38 -19.21
C THR A 260 -21.46 -13.17 -18.32
N CYS A 261 -20.40 -12.45 -18.66
CA CYS A 261 -19.89 -11.34 -17.87
C CYS A 261 -19.53 -10.18 -18.80
N GLU A 262 -20.03 -8.97 -18.51
CA GLU A 262 -19.69 -7.78 -19.27
C GLU A 262 -19.47 -6.57 -18.34
N PHE A 263 -18.41 -5.80 -18.59
CA PHE A 263 -18.19 -4.51 -17.93
C PHE A 263 -18.98 -3.40 -18.63
N LYS A 264 -19.77 -2.64 -17.87
CA LYS A 264 -20.51 -1.46 -18.35
C LYS A 264 -20.33 -0.27 -17.42
N GLU A 265 -20.30 0.94 -17.99
CA GLU A 265 -20.47 2.17 -17.21
C GLU A 265 -21.96 2.32 -16.88
N THR A 266 -22.25 2.49 -15.59
CA THR A 266 -23.61 2.45 -15.06
C THR A 266 -23.90 3.62 -14.12
N LEU A 267 -25.19 3.87 -13.91
CA LEU A 267 -25.70 4.64 -12.80
C LEU A 267 -26.41 3.70 -11.84
N VAL A 268 -26.00 3.77 -10.58
CA VAL A 268 -26.56 2.96 -9.48
C VAL A 268 -27.11 3.87 -8.40
N LYS A 269 -28.20 3.45 -7.77
CA LYS A 269 -28.72 4.07 -6.56
C LYS A 269 -28.85 2.95 -5.53
N VAL A 270 -28.09 3.07 -4.43
CA VAL A 270 -28.14 2.08 -3.34
C VAL A 270 -29.43 2.27 -2.55
N ASP A 271 -30.22 1.20 -2.46
CA ASP A 271 -31.48 1.15 -1.71
C ASP A 271 -31.23 0.91 -0.22
N GLU A 272 -30.28 0.02 0.12
CA GLU A 272 -29.95 -0.31 1.51
C GLU A 272 -28.46 -0.43 1.77
N SER A 273 -28.05 -0.06 2.99
CA SER A 273 -26.67 -0.18 3.45
C SER A 273 -26.60 -1.06 4.69
N TYR A 274 -25.80 -2.12 4.60
CA TYR A 274 -25.66 -3.09 5.66
C TYR A 274 -24.25 -3.08 6.22
N THR A 275 -24.13 -3.54 7.47
CA THR A 275 -22.87 -3.98 8.03
C THR A 275 -22.75 -5.49 7.90
N TYR A 276 -21.53 -6.01 8.01
CA TYR A 276 -21.32 -7.46 8.03
C TYR A 276 -22.15 -8.17 9.11
N ASP A 277 -22.39 -7.51 10.23
CA ASP A 277 -23.14 -8.07 11.36
C ASP A 277 -24.66 -8.03 11.16
N ASN A 278 -25.19 -7.04 10.41
CA ASN A 278 -26.63 -6.84 10.26
C ASN A 278 -27.21 -7.31 8.92
N PHE A 279 -26.37 -7.76 7.97
CA PHE A 279 -26.82 -8.21 6.66
C PHE A 279 -27.72 -9.46 6.78
N PRO A 280 -29.03 -9.35 6.48
CA PRO A 280 -30.02 -10.34 6.92
C PRO A 280 -30.16 -11.54 5.98
N ASN A 281 -29.50 -11.54 4.81
CA ASN A 281 -29.87 -12.46 3.73
C ASN A 281 -28.65 -13.09 3.04
N ASN A 282 -28.04 -14.03 3.74
CA ASN A 282 -26.88 -14.73 3.23
C ASN A 282 -27.24 -15.68 2.06
N ASP A 283 -28.37 -16.37 2.10
CA ASP A 283 -28.69 -17.46 1.15
C ASP A 283 -28.73 -17.02 -0.33
N ILE A 284 -29.29 -15.85 -0.63
CA ILE A 284 -29.36 -15.34 -2.01
C ILE A 284 -27.95 -15.03 -2.53
N LEU A 285 -27.15 -14.27 -1.77
CA LEU A 285 -25.79 -13.91 -2.19
C LEU A 285 -24.89 -15.13 -2.26
N ASN A 286 -25.03 -16.07 -1.31
CA ASN A 286 -24.35 -17.34 -1.34
C ASN A 286 -24.67 -18.17 -2.57
N ASN A 287 -25.91 -18.17 -3.04
CA ASN A 287 -26.26 -18.87 -4.26
C ASN A 287 -25.55 -18.27 -5.47
N TYR A 288 -25.43 -16.94 -5.56
CA TYR A 288 -24.60 -16.31 -6.60
C TYR A 288 -23.12 -16.62 -6.43
N VAL A 289 -22.56 -16.50 -5.23
CA VAL A 289 -21.15 -16.86 -4.95
C VAL A 289 -20.87 -18.30 -5.37
N TYR A 290 -21.76 -19.24 -5.01
CA TYR A 290 -21.61 -20.64 -5.39
C TYR A 290 -21.66 -20.84 -6.90
N LYS A 291 -22.61 -20.21 -7.60
CA LYS A 291 -22.68 -20.28 -9.07
C LYS A 291 -21.44 -19.72 -9.75
N LEU A 292 -20.85 -18.65 -9.20
CA LEU A 292 -19.70 -17.95 -9.78
C LEU A 292 -18.35 -18.57 -9.44
N THR A 293 -18.21 -19.16 -8.25
CA THR A 293 -16.92 -19.58 -7.69
C THR A 293 -16.85 -21.06 -7.33
N GLY A 294 -17.99 -21.76 -7.24
CA GLY A 294 -18.08 -23.13 -6.74
C GLY A 294 -17.93 -23.25 -5.21
N LEU A 295 -17.77 -22.14 -4.49
CA LEU A 295 -17.55 -22.12 -3.04
C LEU A 295 -18.82 -21.71 -2.28
N ARG A 296 -18.98 -22.22 -1.05
CA ARG A 296 -20.03 -21.82 -0.10
C ARG A 296 -19.41 -21.36 1.21
N THR A 297 -20.00 -20.36 1.83
CA THR A 297 -19.56 -19.81 3.13
C THR A 297 -20.75 -19.21 3.86
N THR A 298 -20.80 -19.23 5.18
CA THR A 298 -21.83 -18.50 5.94
C THR A 298 -21.32 -17.17 6.50
N ASP A 299 -20.04 -16.86 6.26
CA ASP A 299 -19.40 -15.61 6.69
C ASP A 299 -19.60 -14.50 5.64
N ASN A 300 -20.30 -13.43 6.04
CA ASN A 300 -20.57 -12.25 5.21
C ASN A 300 -19.28 -11.56 4.72
N HIS A 301 -18.22 -11.53 5.53
CA HIS A 301 -16.92 -11.01 5.08
C HIS A 301 -16.37 -11.84 3.93
N LYS A 302 -16.47 -13.18 4.05
CA LYS A 302 -15.95 -14.09 3.04
C LYS A 302 -16.75 -14.02 1.74
N ILE A 303 -18.04 -13.75 1.80
CA ILE A 303 -18.90 -13.56 0.62
C ILE A 303 -18.46 -12.36 -0.19
N VAL A 304 -18.33 -11.20 0.46
CA VAL A 304 -17.85 -9.98 -0.19
C VAL A 304 -16.44 -10.21 -0.73
N GLU A 305 -15.56 -10.85 0.04
CA GLU A 305 -14.20 -11.21 -0.43
C GLU A 305 -14.24 -12.06 -1.72
N LEU A 306 -15.09 -13.10 -1.77
CA LEU A 306 -15.22 -13.98 -2.93
C LEU A 306 -15.80 -13.25 -4.16
N LEU A 307 -16.79 -12.37 -3.97
CA LEU A 307 -17.34 -11.55 -5.05
C LEU A 307 -16.30 -10.56 -5.60
N MET A 308 -15.51 -9.93 -4.72
CA MET A 308 -14.43 -9.04 -5.14
C MET A 308 -13.29 -9.81 -5.82
N LEU A 309 -12.94 -11.00 -5.34
CA LEU A 309 -11.99 -11.89 -6.00
C LEU A 309 -12.47 -12.28 -7.40
N PHE A 310 -13.75 -12.60 -7.56
CA PHE A 310 -14.36 -12.90 -8.86
C PHE A 310 -14.29 -11.68 -9.79
N TYR A 311 -14.76 -10.51 -9.35
CA TYR A 311 -14.69 -9.26 -10.13
C TYR A 311 -13.26 -8.95 -10.61
N ASN A 312 -12.29 -9.03 -9.69
CA ASN A 312 -10.87 -8.79 -9.96
C ASN A 312 -10.26 -9.84 -10.90
N THR A 313 -10.76 -11.07 -10.87
CA THR A 313 -10.35 -12.15 -11.80
C THR A 313 -10.87 -11.90 -13.20
N ILE A 314 -12.14 -11.54 -13.34
CA ILE A 314 -12.72 -11.19 -14.64
C ILE A 314 -12.05 -9.94 -15.21
N ALA A 315 -11.80 -8.92 -14.39
CA ALA A 315 -11.03 -7.73 -14.78
C ALA A 315 -9.63 -8.11 -15.26
N GLY A 316 -8.92 -8.97 -14.51
CA GLY A 316 -7.59 -9.45 -14.89
C GLY A 316 -7.56 -10.19 -16.22
N LYS A 317 -8.54 -11.05 -16.48
CA LYS A 317 -8.71 -11.74 -17.77
C LYS A 317 -8.95 -10.76 -18.91
N THR A 318 -9.92 -9.84 -18.76
CA THR A 318 -10.25 -8.84 -19.78
C THR A 318 -9.06 -7.92 -20.10
N LEU A 319 -8.31 -7.49 -19.07
CA LEU A 319 -7.12 -6.66 -19.24
C LEU A 319 -5.99 -7.41 -19.96
N LYS A 320 -5.79 -8.70 -19.65
CA LYS A 320 -4.84 -9.57 -20.35
C LYS A 320 -5.18 -9.68 -21.84
N GLU A 321 -6.45 -9.96 -22.15
CA GLU A 321 -6.95 -10.11 -23.53
C GLU A 321 -6.81 -8.81 -24.33
N LYS A 322 -7.11 -7.66 -23.71
CA LYS A 322 -6.92 -6.34 -24.34
C LYS A 322 -5.45 -5.91 -24.42
N ASN A 323 -4.54 -6.58 -23.73
CA ASN A 323 -3.15 -6.16 -23.52
C ASN A 323 -3.05 -4.72 -22.94
N MET A 324 -3.90 -4.41 -21.95
CA MET A 324 -4.00 -3.08 -21.32
C MET A 324 -4.00 -3.16 -19.79
N GLY A 325 -3.74 -2.03 -19.13
CA GLY A 325 -3.78 -1.91 -17.67
C GLY A 325 -2.60 -2.58 -16.96
N LEU A 326 -2.79 -2.92 -15.68
CA LEU A 326 -1.80 -3.53 -14.82
C LEU A 326 -2.38 -4.76 -14.11
N LEU A 327 -1.68 -5.88 -14.25
CA LEU A 327 -2.03 -7.14 -13.60
C LEU A 327 -1.21 -7.32 -12.32
N ARG A 328 -1.68 -8.21 -11.44
CA ARG A 328 -1.07 -8.53 -10.16
C ARG A 328 -0.59 -9.97 -10.17
N LYS A 329 0.73 -10.15 -10.18
CA LYS A 329 1.39 -11.46 -10.18
C LYS A 329 2.01 -11.80 -8.83
N GLN A 330 2.26 -13.09 -8.63
CA GLN A 330 3.02 -13.60 -7.49
C GLN A 330 3.77 -14.85 -7.93
N LYS A 331 5.11 -14.83 -7.79
CA LYS A 331 6.02 -15.88 -8.32
C LYS A 331 5.92 -17.26 -7.65
N GLY A 332 5.23 -17.38 -6.52
CA GLY A 332 5.11 -18.63 -5.77
C GLY A 332 5.88 -18.65 -4.44
N VAL A 333 6.26 -19.85 -4.01
CA VAL A 333 6.82 -20.12 -2.68
C VAL A 333 8.34 -19.88 -2.65
N ASN A 334 8.80 -19.14 -1.65
CA ASN A 334 10.22 -19.03 -1.30
C ASN A 334 10.66 -20.28 -0.53
N LEU A 335 11.46 -21.13 -1.15
CA LEU A 335 11.87 -22.43 -0.59
C LEU A 335 12.64 -22.30 0.74
N HIS A 336 13.46 -21.26 0.90
CA HIS A 336 14.17 -21.03 2.16
C HIS A 336 13.23 -20.64 3.30
N ARG A 337 12.16 -19.88 3.04
CA ARG A 337 11.12 -19.63 4.05
C ARG A 337 10.28 -20.88 4.28
N ALA A 338 9.92 -21.59 3.21
CA ALA A 338 9.15 -22.81 3.31
C ALA A 338 9.82 -23.85 4.22
N SER A 339 11.14 -24.02 4.14
CA SER A 339 11.86 -24.94 5.04
C SER A 339 11.79 -24.54 6.52
N LEU A 340 11.62 -23.25 6.83
CA LEU A 340 11.38 -22.78 8.20
C LEU A 340 9.97 -23.13 8.69
N PHE A 341 9.02 -23.30 7.77
CA PHE A 341 7.61 -23.56 8.07
C PHE A 341 7.14 -24.98 7.65
N GLU A 342 8.02 -25.83 7.11
CA GLU A 342 7.69 -27.11 6.46
C GLU A 342 6.91 -28.08 7.35
N ARG A 343 7.08 -27.94 8.67
CA ARG A 343 6.41 -28.79 9.66
C ARG A 343 5.19 -28.11 10.30
N PHE A 344 4.87 -26.87 9.97
CA PHE A 344 3.79 -26.08 10.61
C PHE A 344 2.44 -26.27 9.92
N SER A 345 1.36 -25.91 10.61
CA SER A 345 0.01 -25.92 10.02
C SER A 345 -0.08 -25.01 8.79
N ASP A 346 -0.99 -25.33 7.88
CA ASP A 346 -1.27 -24.56 6.66
C ASP A 346 -1.52 -23.07 6.93
N THR A 347 -1.95 -22.73 8.15
CA THR A 347 -2.14 -21.37 8.67
C THR A 347 -1.00 -20.41 8.34
N TYR A 348 0.26 -20.86 8.34
CA TYR A 348 1.43 -19.98 8.14
C TYR A 348 2.03 -20.04 6.75
N MET A 349 1.50 -20.88 5.86
CA MET A 349 2.06 -21.07 4.51
C MET A 349 2.07 -19.79 3.69
N TYR A 350 1.15 -18.85 3.94
CA TYR A 350 1.14 -17.54 3.28
C TYR A 350 2.44 -16.73 3.50
N LEU A 351 3.16 -16.94 4.61
CA LEU A 351 4.44 -16.27 4.90
C LEU A 351 5.58 -16.77 4.01
N CYS A 352 5.43 -17.98 3.46
CA CYS A 352 6.39 -18.61 2.59
C CYS A 352 6.32 -18.05 1.17
N TYR A 353 5.22 -17.42 0.77
CA TYR A 353 5.10 -16.88 -0.58
C TYR A 353 5.93 -15.61 -0.77
N GLU A 354 6.40 -15.44 -2.00
CA GLU A 354 6.97 -14.17 -2.44
C GLU A 354 5.92 -13.07 -2.42
N SER A 355 6.38 -11.84 -2.23
CA SER A 355 5.48 -10.68 -2.27
C SER A 355 4.89 -10.52 -3.67
N ALA A 356 3.57 -10.41 -3.76
CA ALA A 356 2.90 -10.09 -5.01
C ALA A 356 3.30 -8.68 -5.49
N SER A 357 3.38 -8.48 -6.81
CA SER A 357 3.74 -7.21 -7.44
C SER A 357 2.87 -6.95 -8.67
N TYR A 358 2.77 -5.67 -9.05
CA TYR A 358 2.17 -5.31 -10.33
C TYR A 358 3.08 -5.66 -11.51
N CYS A 359 2.50 -5.93 -12.67
CA CYS A 359 3.18 -6.31 -13.91
C CYS A 359 2.36 -5.90 -15.14
N LEU A 360 3.02 -5.86 -16.30
CA LEU A 360 2.36 -5.61 -17.57
C LEU A 360 1.63 -6.86 -18.09
N PRO A 361 0.57 -6.69 -18.92
CA PRO A 361 -0.19 -7.80 -19.48
C PRO A 361 0.63 -8.73 -20.38
N ASN A 362 1.72 -8.27 -21.01
CA ASN A 362 2.56 -9.10 -21.87
C ASN A 362 3.59 -9.97 -21.11
N GLU A 363 3.69 -9.83 -19.79
CA GLU A 363 4.57 -10.64 -18.94
C GLU A 363 3.88 -11.94 -18.46
N ASP A 364 4.58 -12.75 -17.66
CA ASP A 364 3.94 -13.76 -16.82
C ASP A 364 3.10 -13.08 -15.73
N THR A 365 1.82 -13.40 -15.73
CA THR A 365 0.77 -12.74 -14.93
C THR A 365 0.18 -13.67 -13.87
N THR A 366 0.77 -14.85 -13.69
CA THR A 366 0.26 -15.88 -12.79
C THR A 366 0.33 -15.40 -11.33
N HIS A 367 -0.75 -15.65 -10.59
CA HIS A 367 -0.83 -15.43 -9.16
C HIS A 367 -0.91 -16.77 -8.43
N THR A 368 0.25 -17.33 -8.06
CA THR A 368 0.34 -18.71 -7.55
C THR A 368 -0.51 -18.99 -6.32
N MET A 369 -0.51 -18.13 -5.29
CA MET A 369 -1.28 -18.37 -4.05
C MET A 369 -2.79 -18.39 -4.27
N LEU A 370 -3.29 -17.67 -5.29
CA LEU A 370 -4.71 -17.68 -5.64
C LEU A 370 -5.03 -18.74 -6.70
N ASN A 371 -4.01 -19.38 -7.28
CA ASN A 371 -4.14 -20.28 -8.42
C ASN A 371 -4.88 -19.64 -9.62
N ILE A 372 -4.59 -18.37 -9.92
CA ILE A 372 -5.24 -17.61 -11.00
C ILE A 372 -4.19 -17.20 -12.05
N LYS A 373 -4.48 -17.42 -13.34
CA LYS A 373 -3.59 -17.07 -14.47
C LYS A 373 -3.45 -15.56 -14.71
N SER A 374 -4.51 -14.80 -14.44
CA SER A 374 -4.56 -13.36 -14.66
C SER A 374 -5.48 -12.72 -13.63
N TYR A 375 -4.91 -11.94 -12.73
CA TYR A 375 -5.61 -11.28 -11.64
C TYR A 375 -5.25 -9.79 -11.65
N ALA A 376 -6.20 -8.91 -11.36
CA ALA A 376 -5.96 -7.46 -11.29
C ALA A 376 -6.68 -6.86 -10.08
N HIS A 377 -6.14 -5.79 -9.51
CA HIS A 377 -6.91 -4.98 -8.57
C HIS A 377 -7.77 -4.00 -9.35
N ALA A 378 -9.10 -4.09 -9.22
CA ALA A 378 -10.06 -3.20 -9.88
C ALA A 378 -11.30 -2.88 -9.01
N SER A 379 -11.36 -3.41 -7.79
CA SER A 379 -12.52 -3.36 -6.90
C SER A 379 -12.44 -2.31 -5.79
N SER A 380 -11.38 -1.49 -5.74
CA SER A 380 -11.24 -0.47 -4.67
C SER A 380 -10.53 0.82 -5.12
N PRO A 381 -11.07 1.51 -6.12
CA PRO A 381 -10.45 2.68 -6.73
C PRO A 381 -10.48 3.95 -5.87
N ILE A 382 -11.31 4.05 -4.83
CA ILE A 382 -11.26 5.18 -3.90
C ILE A 382 -9.97 5.16 -3.08
N ARG A 383 -9.41 3.97 -2.81
CA ARG A 383 -8.24 3.78 -1.94
C ARG A 383 -6.99 3.24 -2.63
N ARG A 384 -7.04 2.89 -3.92
CA ARG A 384 -5.89 2.38 -4.68
C ARG A 384 -5.83 2.95 -6.09
N TYR A 385 -4.72 3.59 -6.44
CA TYR A 385 -4.55 4.23 -7.74
C TYR A 385 -4.50 3.24 -8.91
N VAL A 386 -3.94 2.04 -8.70
CA VAL A 386 -3.87 1.03 -9.76
C VAL A 386 -5.26 0.55 -10.21
N ASP A 387 -6.25 0.55 -9.32
CA ASP A 387 -7.62 0.24 -9.67
C ASP A 387 -8.19 1.29 -10.63
N ILE A 388 -7.80 2.57 -10.51
CA ILE A 388 -8.17 3.64 -11.45
C ILE A 388 -7.54 3.38 -12.83
N ILE A 389 -6.25 3.01 -12.88
CA ILE A 389 -5.58 2.61 -14.13
C ILE A 389 -6.35 1.47 -14.81
N ASN A 390 -6.77 0.48 -14.02
CA ASN A 390 -7.48 -0.68 -14.51
C ASN A 390 -8.92 -0.36 -14.94
N GLN A 391 -9.62 0.54 -14.26
CA GLN A 391 -10.92 1.05 -14.71
C GLN A 391 -10.80 1.76 -16.07
N MET A 392 -9.79 2.63 -16.26
CA MET A 392 -9.52 3.27 -17.55
C MET A 392 -9.28 2.25 -18.65
N ALA A 393 -8.43 1.25 -18.37
CA ALA A 393 -8.09 0.21 -19.33
C ALA A 393 -9.28 -0.70 -19.67
N LEU A 394 -10.14 -1.03 -18.70
CA LEU A 394 -11.38 -1.77 -18.94
C LEU A 394 -12.32 -1.00 -19.88
N LYS A 395 -12.34 0.34 -19.77
CA LYS A 395 -13.03 1.29 -20.67
C LYS A 395 -12.30 1.52 -22.00
N GLY A 396 -11.19 0.84 -22.27
CA GLY A 396 -10.41 0.99 -23.51
C GLY A 396 -9.56 2.26 -23.57
N LYS A 397 -9.32 2.93 -22.44
CA LYS A 397 -8.49 4.13 -22.36
C LYS A 397 -7.10 3.78 -21.82
N ILE A 398 -6.06 4.28 -22.49
CA ILE A 398 -4.67 4.15 -22.03
C ILE A 398 -4.36 5.34 -21.14
N LEU A 399 -3.90 5.05 -19.92
CA LEU A 399 -3.43 6.06 -19.00
C LEU A 399 -1.90 6.03 -18.94
N GLU A 400 -1.27 7.18 -19.13
CA GLU A 400 0.15 7.33 -18.82
C GLU A 400 0.38 7.38 -17.31
N TYR A 401 1.37 6.63 -16.85
CA TYR A 401 1.79 6.62 -15.46
C TYR A 401 3.31 6.59 -15.33
N SER A 402 3.82 7.04 -14.18
CA SER A 402 5.26 7.20 -13.94
C SER A 402 6.03 5.88 -13.94
N SER A 403 5.66 4.92 -13.08
CA SER A 403 6.33 3.62 -13.00
C SER A 403 5.54 2.61 -12.18
N ILE A 404 5.50 1.35 -12.64
CA ILE A 404 4.96 0.21 -11.88
C ILE A 404 5.66 0.05 -10.53
N GLU A 405 6.98 0.29 -10.49
CA GLU A 405 7.76 0.12 -9.28
C GLU A 405 7.46 1.21 -8.24
N ARG A 406 6.95 2.38 -8.67
CA ARG A 406 6.41 3.37 -7.74
C ARG A 406 5.20 2.80 -7.00
N PHE A 407 4.26 2.20 -7.71
CA PHE A 407 3.03 1.64 -7.14
C PHE A 407 3.33 0.47 -6.20
N ASN A 408 4.23 -0.42 -6.59
CA ASN A 408 4.72 -1.49 -5.71
C ASN A 408 5.31 -0.90 -4.41
N ASN A 409 6.10 0.16 -4.51
CA ASN A 409 6.74 0.76 -3.34
C ASN A 409 5.78 1.55 -2.45
N GLN A 410 4.80 2.26 -3.02
CA GLN A 410 3.74 2.91 -2.22
C GLN A 410 2.95 1.88 -1.42
N GLN A 411 2.61 0.73 -2.01
CA GLN A 411 1.91 -0.34 -1.30
C GLN A 411 2.80 -1.00 -0.23
N LYS A 412 4.08 -1.22 -0.52
CA LYS A 412 5.06 -1.70 0.47
C LYS A 412 5.20 -0.70 1.64
N ALA A 413 5.23 0.60 1.35
CA ALA A 413 5.34 1.65 2.35
C ALA A 413 4.10 1.70 3.27
N ALA A 414 2.90 1.57 2.71
CA ALA A 414 1.66 1.48 3.49
C ALA A 414 1.65 0.26 4.44
N LYS A 415 2.00 -0.94 3.94
CA LYS A 415 2.10 -2.13 4.80
C LYS A 415 3.18 -1.98 5.88
N LYS A 416 4.30 -1.34 5.54
CA LYS A 416 5.40 -1.09 6.48
C LYS A 416 5.00 -0.07 7.55
N TYR A 417 4.16 0.90 7.24
CA TYR A 417 3.60 1.84 8.20
C TYR A 417 2.79 1.13 9.27
N GLU A 418 1.80 0.32 8.88
CA GLU A 418 0.99 -0.46 9.81
C GLU A 418 1.85 -1.35 10.72
N GLN A 419 2.86 -2.01 10.14
CA GLN A 419 3.82 -2.78 10.91
C GLN A 419 4.65 -1.90 11.86
N GLU A 420 5.15 -0.76 11.41
CA GLU A 420 5.94 0.16 12.24
C GLU A 420 5.14 0.67 13.44
N LEU A 421 3.85 0.94 13.29
CA LEU A 421 2.96 1.32 14.39
C LEU A 421 2.87 0.22 15.46
N LEU A 422 2.73 -1.05 15.07
CA LEU A 422 2.72 -2.16 16.03
C LEU A 422 4.01 -2.20 16.87
N PHE A 423 5.17 -1.99 16.24
CA PHE A 423 6.43 -1.96 17.00
C PHE A 423 6.58 -0.71 17.86
N ILE A 424 6.10 0.46 17.40
CA ILE A 424 6.10 1.68 18.21
C ILE A 424 5.23 1.47 19.44
N ASP A 425 4.03 0.91 19.27
CA ASP A 425 3.12 0.61 20.37
C ASP A 425 3.77 -0.36 21.38
N LEU A 426 4.43 -1.43 20.91
CA LEU A 426 5.24 -2.28 21.79
C LEU A 426 6.35 -1.54 22.51
N TYR A 427 7.07 -0.64 21.84
CA TYR A 427 8.20 0.05 22.46
C TYR A 427 7.76 0.95 23.62
N TYR A 428 6.61 1.62 23.51
CA TYR A 428 6.14 2.57 24.51
C TYR A 428 5.17 1.97 25.54
N ASN A 429 4.38 0.95 25.17
CA ASN A 429 3.51 0.23 26.11
C ASN A 429 4.32 -0.84 26.84
N LYS A 430 4.74 -0.54 28.07
CA LYS A 430 5.63 -1.42 28.85
C LYS A 430 4.91 -2.66 29.38
N LYS A 431 5.57 -3.82 29.18
CA LYS A 431 5.32 -5.15 29.78
C LYS A 431 4.01 -5.82 29.34
N ALA A 432 4.01 -6.35 28.13
CA ALA A 432 3.21 -7.50 27.74
C ALA A 432 4.13 -8.64 27.28
N PHE A 433 3.71 -9.89 27.46
CA PHE A 433 4.37 -11.02 26.81
C PHE A 433 3.82 -11.15 25.38
N LEU A 434 4.68 -11.50 24.43
CA LEU A 434 4.25 -11.85 23.09
C LEU A 434 4.28 -13.36 22.92
N ASP A 435 3.29 -13.87 22.21
CA ASP A 435 3.35 -15.24 21.70
C ASP A 435 4.40 -15.31 20.58
N GLY A 436 5.27 -16.29 20.71
CA GLY A 436 6.28 -16.65 19.74
C GLY A 436 6.18 -18.14 19.42
N ILE A 437 6.66 -18.50 18.24
CA ILE A 437 6.70 -19.86 17.74
C ILE A 437 8.14 -20.15 17.35
N ILE A 438 8.78 -21.12 18.00
CA ILE A 438 10.16 -21.51 17.67
C ILE A 438 10.16 -22.12 16.27
N LEU A 439 10.89 -21.51 15.33
CA LEU A 439 11.09 -22.06 13.99
C LEU A 439 12.28 -23.02 13.97
N ASN A 440 13.37 -22.64 14.64
CA ASN A 440 14.57 -23.45 14.85
C ASN A 440 15.38 -22.90 16.04
N GLU A 441 16.57 -23.47 16.27
CA GLU A 441 17.48 -23.13 17.37
C GLU A 441 17.88 -21.64 17.44
N GLU A 442 17.70 -20.87 16.36
CA GLU A 442 18.09 -19.46 16.31
C GLU A 442 16.95 -18.51 15.93
N LYS A 443 15.78 -19.02 15.55
CA LYS A 443 14.71 -18.20 14.95
C LYS A 443 13.37 -18.45 15.62
N ILE A 444 12.69 -17.34 15.92
CA ILE A 444 11.34 -17.34 16.50
C ILE A 444 10.45 -16.47 15.64
N PHE A 445 9.28 -16.99 15.27
CA PHE A 445 8.24 -16.22 14.61
C PHE A 445 7.32 -15.59 15.65
N ILE A 446 7.03 -14.30 15.53
CA ILE A 446 6.10 -13.57 16.40
C ILE A 446 4.85 -13.25 15.57
N PRO A 447 3.74 -14.00 15.72
CA PRO A 447 2.57 -13.87 14.86
C PRO A 447 1.96 -12.46 14.86
N VAL A 448 1.83 -11.83 16.03
CA VAL A 448 1.24 -10.49 16.16
C VAL A 448 2.06 -9.42 15.42
N LEU A 449 3.37 -9.62 15.28
CA LEU A 449 4.26 -8.72 14.55
C LEU A 449 4.53 -9.15 13.11
N LYS A 450 4.04 -10.34 12.71
CA LYS A 450 4.35 -10.98 11.42
C LYS A 450 5.85 -10.95 11.12
N LYS A 451 6.69 -11.17 12.14
CA LYS A 451 8.15 -11.01 12.05
C LYS A 451 8.88 -12.22 12.61
N ILE A 452 9.94 -12.61 11.92
CA ILE A 452 10.93 -13.57 12.42
C ILE A 452 12.04 -12.76 13.09
N ILE A 453 12.37 -13.13 14.32
CA ILE A 453 13.49 -12.59 15.08
C ILE A 453 14.59 -13.64 15.20
N GLN A 454 15.82 -13.19 15.36
CA GLN A 454 16.93 -14.05 15.75
C GLN A 454 17.01 -14.05 17.28
N CYS A 455 16.91 -15.24 17.86
CA CYS A 455 17.00 -15.49 19.29
C CYS A 455 17.47 -16.94 19.47
N GLU A 456 18.70 -17.10 19.96
CA GLU A 456 19.23 -18.42 20.32
C GLU A 456 18.33 -19.07 21.36
N ASN A 457 18.01 -20.34 21.13
CA ASN A 457 17.16 -21.15 21.98
C ASN A 457 17.44 -22.64 21.76
N ILE A 458 17.28 -23.42 22.83
CA ILE A 458 17.49 -24.89 22.81
C ILE A 458 16.15 -25.65 22.75
N LEU A 459 15.06 -24.94 22.44
CA LEU A 459 13.71 -25.50 22.47
C LEU A 459 13.40 -26.18 21.14
N GLU A 460 12.56 -27.21 21.19
CA GLU A 460 12.16 -27.91 19.97
C GLU A 460 11.37 -26.97 19.04
N PRO A 461 11.61 -27.03 17.71
CA PRO A 461 10.77 -26.37 16.72
C PRO A 461 9.28 -26.65 16.94
N LYS A 462 8.43 -25.65 16.69
CA LYS A 462 6.98 -25.58 16.98
C LYS A 462 6.59 -25.32 18.42
N SER A 463 7.52 -25.29 19.36
CA SER A 463 7.20 -24.90 20.72
C SER A 463 6.63 -23.47 20.73
N ASN A 464 5.45 -23.31 21.34
CA ASN A 464 4.93 -21.98 21.65
C ASN A 464 5.72 -21.43 22.85
N VAL A 465 6.14 -20.18 22.75
CA VAL A 465 6.92 -19.50 23.77
C VAL A 465 6.30 -18.15 24.09
N LYS A 466 6.44 -17.74 25.36
CA LYS A 466 6.16 -16.35 25.75
C LYS A 466 7.48 -15.59 25.72
N LEU A 467 7.54 -14.60 24.84
CA LEU A 467 8.65 -13.67 24.72
C LEU A 467 8.38 -12.46 25.61
N LEU A 468 9.33 -12.16 26.49
CA LEU A 468 9.43 -10.85 27.09
C LEU A 468 10.27 -9.97 26.17
N TYR A 469 9.79 -8.77 25.93
CA TYR A 469 10.59 -7.76 25.26
C TYR A 469 10.94 -6.63 26.22
N TYR A 470 12.10 -6.04 26.02
CA TYR A 470 12.53 -4.85 26.73
C TYR A 470 13.27 -3.91 25.79
N THR A 471 13.34 -2.65 26.18
CA THR A 471 13.94 -1.59 25.38
C THR A 471 15.33 -1.25 25.91
N ASP A 472 16.37 -1.45 25.11
CA ASP A 472 17.70 -0.92 25.38
C ASP A 472 17.75 0.57 25.01
N LYS A 473 17.82 1.44 26.02
CA LYS A 473 17.79 2.89 25.84
C LYS A 473 19.08 3.47 25.22
N GLN A 474 20.17 2.70 25.13
CA GLN A 474 21.47 3.20 24.64
C GLN A 474 21.61 3.19 23.11
N LYS A 475 20.75 2.48 22.37
CA LYS A 475 20.79 2.46 20.89
C LYS A 475 20.05 3.67 20.30
N VAL A 476 20.44 4.15 19.12
CA VAL A 476 19.93 5.44 18.59
C VAL A 476 18.56 5.30 17.90
N GLY A 477 18.32 4.22 17.15
CA GLY A 477 17.05 3.98 16.45
C GLY A 477 16.11 3.09 17.28
N TRP A 478 14.84 3.48 17.43
CA TRP A 478 13.85 2.74 18.23
C TRP A 478 13.69 1.27 17.82
N LYS A 479 13.88 0.94 16.54
CA LYS A 479 13.80 -0.44 16.02
C LYS A 479 14.90 -1.35 16.58
N ASP A 480 16.08 -0.80 16.83
CA ASP A 480 17.24 -1.55 17.33
C ASP A 480 17.21 -1.72 18.85
N LYS A 481 16.34 -0.95 19.53
CA LYS A 481 16.16 -0.97 20.99
C LYS A 481 15.34 -2.16 21.47
N ILE A 482 14.50 -2.77 20.62
CA ILE A 482 13.60 -3.85 21.05
C ILE A 482 14.39 -5.16 21.07
N ILE A 483 14.70 -5.63 22.27
CA ILE A 483 15.34 -6.92 22.51
C ILE A 483 14.28 -7.90 22.99
N PHE A 484 14.24 -9.08 22.39
CA PHE A 484 13.35 -10.17 22.78
C PHE A 484 14.13 -11.22 23.55
N GLN A 485 13.54 -11.73 24.62
CA GLN A 485 14.08 -12.81 25.43
C GLN A 485 12.96 -13.82 25.69
N ILE A 486 13.24 -15.11 25.49
CA ILE A 486 12.33 -16.17 25.90
C ILE A 486 12.21 -16.12 27.42
N LYS A 487 10.97 -16.00 27.91
CA LYS A 487 10.70 -15.95 29.35
C LYS A 487 10.23 -17.29 29.87
N TYR A 488 9.29 -17.94 29.16
CA TYR A 488 8.77 -19.27 29.50
C TYR A 488 8.36 -20.01 28.22
N ALA A 489 8.54 -21.33 28.17
CA ALA A 489 7.86 -22.17 27.19
C ALA A 489 6.40 -22.32 27.65
N SER A 490 5.43 -21.99 26.79
CA SER A 490 4.04 -22.36 27.08
C SER A 490 3.91 -23.83 26.75
N THR A 491 3.79 -24.67 27.77
CA THR A 491 3.37 -26.07 27.60
C THR A 491 1.92 -26.06 27.13
N ASN A 492 1.70 -26.06 25.81
CA ASN A 492 0.41 -26.43 25.27
C ASN A 492 0.43 -27.94 25.03
N SER A 493 0.09 -28.68 26.09
CA SER A 493 -0.74 -29.87 25.94
C SER A 493 -2.06 -29.43 25.27
N LEU A 494 -2.17 -29.67 23.97
CA LEU A 494 -3.44 -29.76 23.26
C LEU A 494 -3.46 -31.13 22.58
N VAL A 495 -4.17 -32.05 23.25
CA VAL A 495 -4.81 -33.21 22.64
C VAL A 495 -5.91 -32.72 21.71
#